data_AF-A0A7Y2TS22-F1
#
_entry.id   AF-A0A7Y2TS22-F1
#
_cell.length_a   1.000
_cell.length_b   1.000
_cell.length_c   1.000
_cell.angle_alpha   90.00
_cell.angle_beta   90.00
_cell.angle_gamma   90.00
#
_symmetry.space_group_name_H-M   'P 1'
#
loop_
_entity.id
_entity.type
_entity.pdbx_description
1 polymer ?
#
loop_
_entity_poly.entity_id
_entity_poly.type
_entity_poly.pdbx_seq_one_letter_code
_entity_poly.pdbx_strand_id
1 'polypeptide(L)'
;MKEVYWSELPVQRAVDGGTGSIVLQDGEPFYRIHNYHVMPPFLVSLVSGTEHWMFVSSAGGLTCGRRNPDHALFPYETDDKVHDSVSTTGPFTALLVEDRGKIRLWTPFSGNLSTFALERNLYKNLPGNRLVFEEVNHDLELVFRYGWSVSDRFGFVKRSCIVNTGRAGRRIELLDGLRNLLPFGVTRQTQTGLSTLLDAYKQAEAVPGLCAGVYSLSSILTDRAEPCEALKATVAWSTGLRDPQVLLSEDQVEAFLSGVPVESEPQARGRRGAFLVQSAV
;
A
#
# COMPACT_ATOMS: atom_id res chain seq x y z
N MET A 1 -17.67 -7.74 -28.60
CA MET A 1 -18.03 -7.59 -27.17
C MET A 1 -19.01 -6.43 -27.06
N LYS A 2 -20.01 -6.47 -26.17
CA LYS A 2 -20.88 -5.30 -25.92
C LYS A 2 -20.10 -4.25 -25.12
N GLU A 3 -20.21 -2.98 -25.48
CA GLU A 3 -19.68 -1.89 -24.66
C GLU A 3 -20.55 -1.70 -23.42
N VAL A 4 -19.91 -1.55 -22.27
CA VAL A 4 -20.56 -1.27 -20.98
C VAL A 4 -20.05 0.09 -20.51
N TYR A 5 -20.95 0.99 -20.14
CA TYR A 5 -20.62 2.35 -19.75
C TYR A 5 -20.66 2.50 -18.23
N TRP A 6 -19.69 3.22 -17.67
CA TRP A 6 -19.69 3.68 -16.29
C TRP A 6 -19.71 5.20 -16.31
N SER A 7 -20.86 5.79 -15.96
CA SER A 7 -21.19 7.17 -16.32
C SER A 7 -21.16 7.34 -17.86
N GLU A 8 -20.58 8.42 -18.38
CA GLU A 8 -20.53 8.74 -19.81
C GLU A 8 -19.36 8.08 -20.57
N LEU A 9 -18.47 7.39 -19.86
CA LEU A 9 -17.29 6.76 -20.46
C LEU A 9 -17.45 5.23 -20.47
N PRO A 10 -16.98 4.54 -21.53
CA PRO A 10 -16.97 3.09 -21.55
C PRO A 10 -15.98 2.55 -20.51
N VAL A 11 -16.35 1.44 -19.89
CA VAL A 11 -15.45 0.67 -19.02
C VAL A 11 -14.33 0.11 -19.89
N GLN A 12 -13.09 0.42 -19.50
CA GLN A 12 -11.89 -0.06 -20.15
C GLN A 12 -11.39 -1.33 -19.46
N ARG A 13 -10.90 -2.28 -20.25
CA ARG A 13 -10.27 -3.50 -19.77
C ARG A 13 -9.13 -3.90 -20.70
N ALA A 14 -7.96 -4.21 -20.13
CA ALA A 14 -6.93 -4.89 -20.89
C ALA A 14 -7.42 -6.31 -21.23
N VAL A 15 -7.18 -6.73 -22.47
CA VAL A 15 -7.56 -8.07 -22.97
C VAL A 15 -6.36 -8.92 -23.37
N ASP A 16 -5.18 -8.31 -23.46
CA ASP A 16 -3.91 -8.97 -23.76
C ASP A 16 -2.91 -8.72 -22.62
N GLY A 17 -2.12 -9.74 -22.29
CA GLY A 17 -1.21 -9.72 -21.14
C GLY A 17 -0.77 -11.11 -20.70
N GLY A 18 -0.08 -11.16 -19.56
CA GLY A 18 0.53 -12.37 -19.02
C GLY A 18 1.82 -12.80 -19.73
N THR A 19 2.33 -11.99 -20.66
CA THR A 19 3.59 -12.26 -21.36
C THR A 19 4.79 -11.79 -20.53
N GLY A 20 5.84 -12.62 -20.54
CA GLY A 20 7.04 -12.41 -19.75
C GLY A 20 8.22 -11.91 -20.59
N SER A 21 9.02 -11.00 -20.05
CA SER A 21 10.29 -10.59 -20.66
C SER A 21 11.32 -10.17 -19.61
N ILE A 22 12.61 -10.32 -19.93
CA ILE A 22 13.69 -9.75 -19.12
C ILE A 22 13.90 -8.31 -19.57
N VAL A 23 13.87 -7.38 -18.63
CA VAL A 23 14.11 -5.95 -18.85
C VAL A 23 15.17 -5.45 -17.88
N LEU A 24 15.84 -4.36 -18.25
CA LEU A 24 16.81 -3.69 -17.38
C LEU A 24 16.14 -2.46 -16.73
N GLN A 25 16.21 -2.37 -15.41
CA GLN A 25 15.74 -1.21 -14.64
C GLN A 25 16.85 -0.76 -13.70
N ASP A 26 17.26 0.51 -13.77
CA ASP A 26 18.34 1.09 -12.96
C ASP A 26 19.63 0.25 -12.97
N GLY A 27 19.96 -0.38 -14.11
CA GLY A 27 21.13 -1.24 -14.27
C GLY A 27 20.98 -2.66 -13.71
N GLU A 28 19.81 -3.04 -13.20
CA GLU A 28 19.51 -4.37 -12.66
C GLU A 28 18.50 -5.13 -13.56
N PRO A 29 18.68 -6.43 -13.79
CA PRO A 29 17.74 -7.23 -14.57
C PRO A 29 16.49 -7.63 -13.76
N PHE A 30 15.33 -7.42 -14.36
CA PHE A 30 14.02 -7.81 -13.84
C PHE A 30 13.29 -8.71 -14.83
N TYR A 31 12.55 -9.70 -14.31
CA TYR A 31 11.50 -10.36 -15.08
C TYR A 31 10.22 -9.54 -14.96
N ARG A 32 9.73 -9.04 -16.10
CA ARG A 32 8.47 -8.29 -16.24
C ARG A 32 7.38 -9.24 -16.69
N ILE A 33 6.23 -9.18 -16.03
CA ILE A 33 4.95 -9.71 -16.53
C ILE A 33 4.14 -8.52 -17.02
N HIS A 34 3.93 -8.45 -18.33
CA HIS A 34 3.12 -7.39 -18.96
C HIS A 34 1.64 -7.64 -18.72
N ASN A 35 0.89 -6.58 -18.38
CA ASN A 35 -0.55 -6.66 -18.12
C ASN A 35 -0.92 -7.82 -17.19
N TYR A 36 -0.20 -7.96 -16.07
CA TYR A 36 -0.37 -9.10 -15.17
C TYR A 36 -1.81 -9.24 -14.63
N HIS A 37 -2.56 -8.14 -14.61
CA HIS A 37 -3.94 -8.07 -14.12
C HIS A 37 -4.97 -8.76 -15.03
N VAL A 38 -4.58 -9.24 -16.22
CA VAL A 38 -5.42 -10.13 -17.04
C VAL A 38 -5.35 -11.59 -16.57
N MET A 39 -4.38 -11.93 -15.72
CA MET A 39 -4.23 -13.24 -15.12
C MET A 39 -5.01 -13.31 -13.80
N PRO A 40 -5.47 -14.51 -13.38
CA PRO A 40 -5.90 -14.72 -12.02
C PRO A 40 -4.81 -14.27 -11.02
N PRO A 41 -5.18 -13.68 -9.87
CA PRO A 41 -4.22 -13.34 -8.83
C PRO A 41 -3.37 -14.55 -8.44
N PHE A 42 -2.08 -14.32 -8.20
CA PHE A 42 -1.11 -15.34 -7.81
C PHE A 42 -0.21 -14.81 -6.70
N LEU A 43 0.30 -15.73 -5.88
CA LEU A 43 1.12 -15.38 -4.73
C LEU A 43 2.60 -15.31 -5.12
N VAL A 44 3.28 -14.28 -4.64
CA VAL A 44 4.72 -14.05 -4.81
C VAL A 44 5.39 -14.04 -3.44
N SER A 45 6.43 -14.86 -3.28
CA SER A 45 7.31 -14.79 -2.12
C SER A 45 8.52 -13.91 -2.45
N LEU A 46 8.81 -12.94 -1.56
CA LEU A 46 10.00 -12.09 -1.66
C LEU A 46 11.08 -12.65 -0.72
N VAL A 47 12.24 -13.00 -1.28
CA VAL A 47 13.33 -13.57 -0.49
C VAL A 47 14.15 -12.50 0.21
N SER A 48 14.70 -12.85 1.37
CA SER A 48 15.60 -11.99 2.15
C SER A 48 16.84 -12.77 2.55
N GLY A 49 17.99 -12.08 2.59
CA GLY A 49 19.23 -12.62 3.15
C GLY A 49 19.29 -12.57 4.69
N THR A 50 18.20 -12.16 5.34
CA THR A 50 18.07 -11.99 6.79
C THR A 50 16.73 -12.58 7.25
N GLU A 51 16.23 -12.18 8.42
CA GLU A 51 15.01 -12.71 9.04
C GLU A 51 13.69 -12.17 8.45
N HIS A 52 13.70 -11.47 7.31
CA HIS A 52 12.45 -10.94 6.72
C HIS A 52 11.69 -12.02 5.95
N TRP A 53 10.37 -12.01 6.08
CA TRP A 53 9.46 -12.81 5.26
C TRP A 53 8.37 -11.90 4.68
N MET A 54 7.98 -12.14 3.43
CA MET A 54 6.95 -11.36 2.74
C MET A 54 6.26 -12.22 1.67
N PHE A 55 4.94 -12.31 1.78
CA PHE A 55 4.05 -12.97 0.83
C PHE A 55 3.09 -11.93 0.27
N VAL A 56 3.15 -11.73 -1.05
CA VAL A 56 2.43 -10.65 -1.74
C VAL A 56 1.57 -11.26 -2.84
N SER A 57 0.28 -10.94 -2.82
CA SER A 57 -0.62 -11.21 -3.93
C SER A 57 -0.31 -10.27 -5.10
N SER A 58 -0.32 -10.78 -6.33
CA SER A 58 -0.27 -9.89 -7.51
C SER A 58 -1.44 -8.91 -7.57
N ALA A 59 -2.56 -9.17 -6.87
CA ALA A 59 -3.64 -8.18 -6.72
C ALA A 59 -3.22 -6.96 -5.86
N GLY A 60 -2.18 -7.07 -5.03
CA GLY A 60 -1.62 -5.98 -4.21
C GLY A 60 -1.70 -6.19 -2.70
N GLY A 61 -2.59 -7.08 -2.23
CA GLY A 61 -2.63 -7.50 -0.82
C GLY A 61 -1.36 -8.24 -0.39
N LEU A 62 -0.97 -8.13 0.87
CA LEU A 62 0.22 -8.79 1.38
C LEU A 62 0.17 -9.09 2.88
N THR A 63 1.03 -10.00 3.29
CA THR A 63 1.49 -10.14 4.66
C THR A 63 3.03 -10.16 4.69
N CYS A 64 3.62 -9.50 5.68
CA CYS A 64 5.07 -9.52 5.86
C CYS A 64 5.45 -9.30 7.32
N GLY A 65 6.68 -9.64 7.68
CA GLY A 65 7.22 -9.46 9.03
C GLY A 65 8.66 -9.90 9.14
N ARG A 66 9.18 -9.94 10.37
CA ARG A 66 10.52 -10.48 10.68
C ARG A 66 10.40 -11.72 11.55
N ARG A 67 11.32 -12.67 11.45
CA ARG A 67 11.42 -13.91 12.24
C ARG A 67 10.26 -14.90 12.02
N ASN A 68 9.05 -14.54 12.43
CA ASN A 68 7.89 -15.42 12.43
C ASN A 68 6.58 -14.60 12.35
N PRO A 69 5.42 -15.26 12.15
CA PRO A 69 4.11 -14.61 12.04
C PRO A 69 3.66 -13.77 13.24
N ASP A 70 4.20 -13.97 14.44
CA ASP A 70 3.86 -13.17 15.62
C ASP A 70 4.60 -11.83 15.67
N HIS A 71 5.45 -11.57 14.68
CA HIS A 71 6.17 -10.31 14.47
C HIS A 71 5.84 -9.76 13.07
N ALA A 72 4.56 -9.83 12.71
CA ALA A 72 4.04 -9.37 11.43
C ALA A 72 3.82 -7.85 11.41
N LEU A 73 4.15 -7.22 10.28
CA LEU A 73 3.82 -5.83 9.96
C LEU A 73 2.37 -5.69 9.46
N PHE A 74 1.88 -6.70 8.74
CA PHE A 74 0.50 -6.82 8.26
C PHE A 74 -0.07 -8.18 8.68
N PRO A 75 -1.40 -8.31 8.91
CA PRO A 75 -2.00 -9.56 9.38
C PRO A 75 -1.53 -10.81 8.62
N TYR A 76 -1.13 -11.84 9.35
CA TYR A 76 -0.72 -13.12 8.78
C TYR A 76 -1.94 -14.01 8.53
N GLU A 77 -2.40 -14.04 7.29
CA GLU A 77 -3.57 -14.78 6.85
C GLU A 77 -3.22 -15.83 5.78
N THR A 78 -4.18 -16.68 5.44
CA THR A 78 -4.09 -17.61 4.32
C THR A 78 -4.07 -16.86 2.98
N ASP A 79 -3.53 -17.49 1.94
CA ASP A 79 -3.27 -16.85 0.66
C ASP A 79 -4.53 -16.31 -0.03
N ASP A 80 -5.64 -17.06 0.04
CA ASP A 80 -6.98 -16.61 -0.37
C ASP A 80 -7.37 -15.26 0.26
N LYS A 81 -7.24 -15.15 1.58
CA LYS A 81 -7.52 -13.90 2.30
C LYS A 81 -6.52 -12.79 1.99
N VAL A 82 -5.25 -13.14 1.73
CA VAL A 82 -4.25 -12.17 1.28
C VAL A 82 -4.65 -11.61 -0.09
N HIS A 83 -5.17 -12.43 -1.01
CA HIS A 83 -5.72 -11.95 -2.28
C HIS A 83 -6.89 -10.98 -2.07
N ASP A 84 -7.83 -11.31 -1.20
CA ASP A 84 -9.02 -10.49 -0.91
C ASP A 84 -8.68 -9.19 -0.15
N SER A 85 -7.56 -9.17 0.58
CA SER A 85 -7.17 -8.05 1.45
C SER A 85 -6.69 -6.79 0.73
N VAL A 86 -6.57 -6.80 -0.61
CA VAL A 86 -6.07 -5.66 -1.42
C VAL A 86 -6.73 -4.33 -1.07
N SER A 87 -8.02 -4.35 -0.74
CA SER A 87 -8.80 -3.15 -0.42
C SER A 87 -8.65 -2.69 1.03
N THR A 88 -7.99 -3.44 1.91
CA THR A 88 -7.94 -3.15 3.36
C THR A 88 -6.55 -3.25 3.99
N THR A 89 -5.57 -3.85 3.32
CA THR A 89 -4.24 -4.12 3.91
C THR A 89 -3.13 -3.83 2.91
N GLY A 90 -2.06 -3.21 3.38
CA GLY A 90 -0.87 -2.96 2.57
C GLY A 90 -0.86 -1.61 1.88
N PRO A 91 -0.26 -1.49 0.68
CA PRO A 91 -0.08 -0.21 0.01
C PRO A 91 -1.43 0.40 -0.41
N PHE A 92 -1.52 1.72 -0.33
CA PHE A 92 -2.63 2.50 -0.85
C PHE A 92 -2.12 3.75 -1.51
N THR A 93 -2.71 4.09 -2.66
CA THR A 93 -2.41 5.32 -3.38
C THR A 93 -3.68 5.87 -4.02
N ALA A 94 -3.92 7.16 -3.84
CA ALA A 94 -4.93 7.92 -4.54
C ALA A 94 -4.35 9.23 -5.03
N LEU A 95 -4.68 9.60 -6.26
CA LEU A 95 -4.14 10.76 -6.96
C LEU A 95 -5.30 11.60 -7.49
N LEU A 96 -5.37 12.86 -7.08
CA LEU A 96 -6.23 13.87 -7.68
C LEU A 96 -5.39 14.66 -8.69
N VAL A 97 -5.66 14.43 -9.97
CA VAL A 97 -4.86 14.97 -11.07
C VAL A 97 -5.65 16.08 -11.76
N GLU A 98 -5.06 17.27 -11.85
CA GLU A 98 -5.64 18.34 -12.64
C GLU A 98 -5.42 18.08 -14.15
N ASP A 99 -6.52 17.93 -14.88
CA ASP A 99 -6.54 17.67 -16.33
C ASP A 99 -7.64 18.49 -16.99
N ARG A 100 -7.25 19.43 -17.86
CA ARG A 100 -8.15 20.23 -18.70
C ARG A 100 -9.28 20.92 -17.92
N GLY A 101 -8.94 21.52 -16.78
CA GLY A 101 -9.90 22.24 -15.92
C GLY A 101 -10.82 21.32 -15.11
N LYS A 102 -10.52 20.02 -15.04
CA LYS A 102 -11.21 19.04 -14.18
C LYS A 102 -10.20 18.36 -13.27
N ILE A 103 -10.67 17.96 -12.09
CA ILE A 103 -9.92 17.06 -11.21
C ILE A 103 -10.33 15.63 -11.54
N ARG A 104 -9.36 14.80 -11.90
CA ARG A 104 -9.54 13.38 -12.18
C ARG A 104 -8.99 12.57 -11.01
N LEU A 105 -9.85 11.75 -10.40
CA LEU A 105 -9.42 10.79 -9.40
C LEU A 105 -8.84 9.56 -10.08
N TRP A 106 -7.61 9.21 -9.74
CA TRP A 106 -6.95 7.97 -10.14
C TRP A 106 -6.45 7.22 -8.90
N THR A 107 -6.90 5.97 -8.74
CA THR A 107 -6.48 5.08 -7.64
C THR A 107 -5.72 3.89 -8.24
N PRO A 108 -4.39 4.01 -8.42
CA PRO A 108 -3.58 2.94 -9.01
C PRO A 108 -3.80 1.61 -8.30
N PHE A 109 -3.81 0.53 -9.07
CA PHE A 109 -3.98 -0.86 -8.59
C PHE A 109 -5.33 -1.17 -7.94
N SER A 110 -6.30 -0.26 -7.99
CA SER A 110 -7.66 -0.56 -7.55
C SER A 110 -8.25 -1.76 -8.30
N GLY A 111 -9.00 -2.60 -7.60
CA GLY A 111 -9.75 -3.72 -8.18
C GLY A 111 -11.06 -3.30 -8.85
N ASN A 112 -11.44 -2.02 -8.74
CA ASN A 112 -12.68 -1.51 -9.32
C ASN A 112 -12.59 -1.39 -10.84
N LEU A 113 -13.76 -1.35 -11.49
CA LEU A 113 -13.84 -1.00 -12.91
C LEU A 113 -13.29 0.42 -13.12
N SER A 114 -12.56 0.60 -14.22
CA SER A 114 -11.98 1.87 -14.60
C SER A 114 -12.51 2.31 -15.96
N THR A 115 -12.65 3.62 -16.13
CA THR A 115 -12.88 4.25 -17.44
C THR A 115 -11.58 4.69 -18.10
N PHE A 116 -10.45 4.59 -17.39
CA PHE A 116 -9.12 4.87 -17.93
C PHE A 116 -8.54 3.69 -18.70
N ALA A 117 -7.80 3.99 -19.76
CA ALA A 117 -6.92 3.03 -20.43
C ALA A 117 -5.69 2.77 -19.55
N LEU A 118 -5.67 1.62 -18.87
CA LEU A 118 -4.65 1.22 -17.91
C LEU A 118 -3.80 0.04 -18.42
N GLU A 119 -2.50 0.11 -18.19
CA GLU A 119 -1.54 -1.00 -18.33
C GLU A 119 -0.95 -1.30 -16.94
N ARG A 120 -0.93 -2.56 -16.49
CA ARG A 120 -0.30 -2.92 -15.20
C ARG A 120 0.80 -3.94 -15.38
N ASN A 121 2.01 -3.58 -14.97
CA ASN A 121 3.18 -4.43 -15.07
C ASN A 121 3.67 -4.84 -13.68
N LEU A 122 4.13 -6.09 -13.57
CA LEU A 122 4.75 -6.61 -12.35
C LEU A 122 6.18 -7.02 -12.66
N TYR A 123 7.11 -6.57 -11.84
CA TYR A 123 8.53 -6.83 -12.01
C TYR A 123 9.09 -7.51 -10.78
N LYS A 124 9.83 -8.60 -10.98
CA LYS A 124 10.63 -9.21 -9.92
C LYS A 124 12.08 -9.30 -10.38
N ASN A 125 13.01 -8.82 -9.58
CA ASN A 125 14.42 -8.91 -9.93
C ASN A 125 14.88 -10.38 -9.93
N LEU A 126 15.96 -10.69 -10.67
CA LEU A 126 16.45 -12.06 -10.76
C LEU A 126 16.82 -12.67 -9.38
N PRO A 127 17.48 -11.94 -8.46
CA PRO A 127 17.69 -12.44 -7.09
C PRO A 127 16.39 -12.71 -6.31
N GLY A 128 15.30 -12.01 -6.65
CA GLY A 128 13.99 -12.19 -6.05
C GLY A 128 13.73 -11.46 -4.74
N ASN A 129 14.56 -10.48 -4.39
CA ASN A 129 14.42 -9.65 -3.18
C ASN A 129 13.83 -8.26 -3.46
N ARG A 130 13.45 -7.96 -4.71
CA ARG A 130 12.74 -6.74 -5.12
C ARG A 130 11.53 -7.09 -5.97
N LEU A 131 10.40 -6.46 -5.64
CA LEU A 131 9.14 -6.58 -6.38
C LEU A 131 8.61 -5.18 -6.67
N VAL A 132 8.30 -4.88 -7.92
CA VAL A 132 7.80 -3.56 -8.35
C VAL A 132 6.47 -3.74 -9.07
N PHE A 133 5.50 -2.95 -8.65
CA PHE A 133 4.20 -2.78 -9.30
C PHE A 133 4.24 -1.48 -10.08
N GLU A 134 3.77 -1.50 -11.31
CA GLU A 134 3.61 -0.33 -12.17
C GLU A 134 2.20 -0.31 -12.74
N GLU A 135 1.57 0.86 -12.70
CA GLU A 135 0.37 1.16 -13.47
C GLU A 135 0.63 2.38 -14.35
N VAL A 136 0.43 2.22 -15.65
CA VAL A 136 0.44 3.30 -16.63
C VAL A 136 -1.00 3.70 -16.90
N ASN A 137 -1.31 4.97 -16.71
CA ASN A 137 -2.57 5.57 -17.11
C ASN A 137 -2.35 6.39 -18.38
N HIS A 138 -2.78 5.84 -19.53
CA HIS A 138 -2.55 6.44 -20.83
C HIS A 138 -3.35 7.74 -21.04
N ASP A 139 -4.51 7.87 -20.40
CA ASP A 139 -5.36 9.06 -20.54
C ASP A 139 -4.81 10.26 -19.76
N LEU A 140 -4.23 9.99 -18.58
CA LEU A 140 -3.59 11.01 -17.76
C LEU A 140 -2.13 11.26 -18.15
N GLU A 141 -1.54 10.39 -18.99
CA GLU A 141 -0.11 10.40 -19.34
C GLU A 141 0.78 10.32 -18.08
N LEU A 142 0.38 9.46 -17.14
CA LEU A 142 1.07 9.27 -15.87
C LEU A 142 1.40 7.79 -15.65
N VAL A 143 2.53 7.55 -15.01
CA VAL A 143 2.93 6.23 -14.53
C VAL A 143 3.11 6.30 -13.03
N PHE A 144 2.46 5.41 -12.30
CA PHE A 144 2.70 5.22 -10.87
C PHE A 144 3.38 3.88 -10.63
N ARG A 145 4.46 3.92 -9.87
CA ARG A 145 5.22 2.74 -9.46
C ARG A 145 5.34 2.71 -7.95
N TYR A 146 5.19 1.52 -7.37
CA TYR A 146 5.74 1.26 -6.06
C TYR A 146 6.53 -0.04 -6.04
N GLY A 147 7.61 -0.06 -5.26
CA GLY A 147 8.47 -1.22 -5.12
C GLY A 147 8.71 -1.59 -3.66
N TRP A 148 8.75 -2.90 -3.39
CA TRP A 148 9.15 -3.47 -2.12
C TRP A 148 10.58 -3.97 -2.16
N SER A 149 11.33 -3.64 -1.12
CA SER A 149 12.65 -4.19 -0.83
C SER A 149 12.87 -4.33 0.68
N VAL A 150 13.91 -5.05 1.07
CA VAL A 150 14.25 -5.30 2.47
C VAL A 150 15.57 -4.64 2.84
N SER A 151 15.66 -4.17 4.08
CA SER A 151 16.85 -3.62 4.70
C SER A 151 17.00 -4.21 6.11
N ASP A 152 18.16 -4.80 6.42
CA ASP A 152 18.37 -5.34 7.76
C ASP A 152 18.23 -4.27 8.85
N ARG A 153 18.72 -3.06 8.57
CA ARG A 153 18.66 -1.92 9.49
C ARG A 153 17.28 -1.28 9.58
N PHE A 154 16.58 -1.12 8.44
CA PHE A 154 15.37 -0.29 8.37
C PHE A 154 14.08 -1.09 8.18
N GLY A 155 14.14 -2.41 8.05
CA GLY A 155 12.97 -3.25 7.83
C GLY A 155 12.54 -3.27 6.37
N PHE A 156 11.25 -3.07 6.11
CA PHE A 156 10.70 -3.04 4.76
C PHE A 156 10.73 -1.63 4.18
N VAL A 157 11.15 -1.51 2.92
CA VAL A 157 11.22 -0.24 2.21
C VAL A 157 10.24 -0.29 1.04
N LYS A 158 9.15 0.50 1.12
CA LYS A 158 8.28 0.84 0.00
C LYS A 158 8.80 2.10 -0.68
N ARG A 159 9.20 2.00 -1.95
CA ARG A 159 9.60 3.15 -2.76
C ARG A 159 8.49 3.49 -3.75
N SER A 160 7.93 4.68 -3.66
CA SER A 160 6.92 5.19 -4.61
C SER A 160 7.55 6.14 -5.64
N CYS A 161 7.02 6.15 -6.85
CA CYS A 161 7.43 7.07 -7.92
C CYS A 161 6.24 7.39 -8.83
N ILE A 162 6.06 8.68 -9.13
CA ILE A 162 5.13 9.17 -10.15
C ILE A 162 5.98 9.73 -11.30
N VAL A 163 5.69 9.33 -12.53
CA VAL A 163 6.34 9.83 -13.74
C VAL A 163 5.29 10.44 -14.65
N ASN A 164 5.50 11.69 -15.05
CA ASN A 164 4.73 12.32 -16.11
C ASN A 164 5.36 11.97 -17.45
N THR A 165 4.63 11.25 -18.29
CA THR A 165 5.06 10.86 -19.65
C THR A 165 4.52 11.80 -20.73
N GLY A 166 3.63 12.72 -20.34
CA GLY A 166 3.09 13.76 -21.21
C GLY A 166 4.03 14.93 -21.40
N ARG A 167 3.62 15.87 -22.26
CA ARG A 167 4.38 17.10 -22.53
C ARG A 167 4.03 18.25 -21.59
N ALA A 168 2.82 18.26 -21.06
CA ALA A 168 2.34 19.30 -20.15
C ALA A 168 2.63 18.92 -18.70
N GLY A 169 3.02 19.90 -17.88
CA GLY A 169 3.10 19.72 -16.43
C GLY A 169 1.73 19.34 -15.86
N ARG A 170 1.73 18.50 -14.82
CA ARG A 170 0.52 18.05 -14.12
C ARG A 170 0.62 18.46 -12.66
N ARG A 171 -0.43 19.10 -12.12
CA ARG A 171 -0.59 19.31 -10.69
C ARG A 171 -1.26 18.08 -10.10
N ILE A 172 -0.64 17.47 -9.10
CA ILE A 172 -1.10 16.22 -8.51
C ILE A 172 -1.17 16.39 -7.00
N GLU A 173 -2.36 16.21 -6.44
CA GLU A 173 -2.51 15.98 -5.01
C GLU A 173 -2.53 14.47 -4.79
N LEU A 174 -1.70 13.99 -3.88
CA LEU A 174 -1.51 12.56 -3.64
C LEU A 174 -1.80 12.20 -2.19
N LEU A 175 -2.35 11.02 -1.99
CA LEU A 175 -2.43 10.33 -0.72
C LEU A 175 -1.82 8.93 -0.93
N ASP A 176 -0.62 8.70 -0.41
CA ASP A 176 0.13 7.45 -0.58
C ASP A 176 0.57 6.90 0.77
N GLY A 177 0.58 5.57 0.93
CA GLY A 177 1.06 4.99 2.17
C GLY A 177 0.73 3.52 2.36
N LEU A 178 0.60 3.14 3.63
CA LEU A 178 0.35 1.79 4.10
C LEU A 178 -0.87 1.75 5.00
N ARG A 179 -1.60 0.63 4.97
CA ARG A 179 -2.83 0.43 5.75
C ARG A 179 -2.80 -0.87 6.52
N ASN A 180 -3.54 -0.89 7.62
CA ASN A 180 -3.68 -2.04 8.52
C ASN A 180 -2.33 -2.54 9.07
N LEU A 181 -1.48 -1.59 9.46
CA LEU A 181 -0.24 -1.84 10.17
C LEU A 181 -0.55 -2.43 11.54
N LEU A 182 0.14 -3.52 11.87
CA LEU A 182 0.02 -4.15 13.18
C LEU A 182 0.99 -3.53 14.19
N PRO A 183 0.52 -3.17 15.40
CA PRO A 183 1.41 -2.82 16.50
C PRO A 183 2.14 -4.07 17.00
N PHE A 184 3.30 -3.85 17.64
CA PHE A 184 4.03 -4.93 18.30
C PHE A 184 3.18 -5.62 19.38
N GLY A 185 3.34 -6.94 19.52
CA GLY A 185 2.66 -7.73 20.54
C GLY A 185 1.34 -8.35 20.08
N VAL A 186 0.85 -7.99 18.89
CA VAL A 186 -0.25 -8.69 18.23
C VAL A 186 0.26 -10.01 17.65
N THR A 187 -0.17 -11.11 18.25
CA THR A 187 0.15 -12.47 17.76
C THR A 187 -0.79 -12.88 16.64
N ARG A 188 -0.40 -13.87 15.84
CA ARG A 188 -1.28 -14.47 14.82
C ARG A 188 -2.60 -14.93 15.43
N GLN A 189 -2.54 -15.60 16.59
CA GLN A 189 -3.73 -16.11 17.27
C GLN A 189 -4.71 -14.99 17.65
N THR A 190 -4.21 -13.93 18.28
CA THR A 190 -5.05 -12.80 18.69
C THR A 190 -5.60 -12.05 17.49
N GLN A 191 -4.79 -11.84 16.43
CA GLN A 191 -5.24 -11.17 15.22
C GLN A 191 -6.34 -11.96 14.49
N THR A 192 -6.17 -13.27 14.31
CA THR A 192 -7.15 -14.08 13.57
C THR A 192 -8.43 -14.33 14.39
N GLY A 193 -8.34 -14.46 15.71
CA GLY A 193 -9.49 -14.77 16.57
C GLY A 193 -10.21 -13.57 17.17
N LEU A 194 -9.51 -12.45 17.38
CA LEU A 194 -9.95 -11.33 18.23
C LEU A 194 -9.64 -9.95 17.61
N SER A 195 -9.53 -9.84 16.29
CA SER A 195 -9.13 -8.59 15.60
C SER A 195 -9.94 -7.36 16.01
N THR A 196 -11.26 -7.48 16.15
CA THR A 196 -12.13 -6.36 16.55
C THR A 196 -11.93 -5.94 18.01
N LEU A 197 -11.67 -6.92 18.89
CA LEU A 197 -11.30 -6.64 20.28
C LEU A 197 -9.94 -5.94 20.33
N LEU A 198 -8.96 -6.42 19.55
CA LEU A 198 -7.64 -5.81 19.46
C LEU A 198 -7.70 -4.37 18.97
N ASP A 199 -8.61 -4.03 18.04
CA ASP A 199 -8.76 -2.66 17.55
C ASP A 199 -8.97 -1.66 18.71
N ALA A 200 -9.71 -2.03 19.76
CA ALA A 200 -9.91 -1.18 20.95
C ALA A 200 -8.63 -0.89 21.74
N TYR A 201 -7.58 -1.71 21.60
CA TYR A 201 -6.28 -1.54 22.24
C TYR A 201 -5.28 -0.80 21.34
N LYS A 202 -5.55 -0.68 20.04
CA LYS A 202 -4.62 -0.04 19.10
C LYS A 202 -4.53 1.45 19.35
N GLN A 203 -3.29 1.94 19.36
CA GLN A 203 -2.96 3.35 19.38
C GLN A 203 -1.93 3.64 18.30
N ALA A 204 -2.10 4.78 17.63
CA ALA A 204 -1.14 5.32 16.69
C ALA A 204 -0.86 6.77 17.06
N GLU A 205 0.40 7.18 17.01
CA GLU A 205 0.84 8.54 17.35
C GLU A 205 1.80 9.05 16.29
N ALA A 206 1.61 10.30 15.85
CA ALA A 206 2.53 10.95 14.93
C ALA A 206 3.71 11.50 15.72
N VAL A 207 4.92 11.41 15.17
CA VAL A 207 6.11 11.94 15.82
C VAL A 207 6.25 13.44 15.50
N PRO A 208 6.18 14.35 16.49
CA PRO A 208 6.22 15.79 16.22
C PRO A 208 7.47 16.21 15.44
N GLY A 209 7.28 17.00 14.38
CA GLY A 209 8.35 17.50 13.54
C GLY A 209 8.95 16.48 12.55
N LEU A 210 8.45 15.24 12.52
CA LEU A 210 8.89 14.20 11.59
C LEU A 210 7.71 13.64 10.79
N CYS A 211 7.99 13.15 9.58
CA CYS A 211 7.02 12.36 8.80
C CYS A 211 7.08 10.90 9.25
N ALA A 212 6.59 10.63 10.46
CA ALA A 212 6.65 9.31 11.09
C ALA A 212 5.46 9.03 12.01
N GLY A 213 5.06 7.76 12.10
CA GLY A 213 4.03 7.25 12.98
C GLY A 213 4.52 6.06 13.81
N VAL A 214 4.07 6.00 15.06
CA VAL A 214 4.35 4.93 16.02
C VAL A 214 3.05 4.20 16.30
N TYR A 215 3.05 2.87 16.18
CA TYR A 215 1.89 2.00 16.35
C TYR A 215 2.13 1.04 17.51
N SER A 216 1.35 1.21 18.58
CA SER A 216 1.47 0.46 19.82
C SER A 216 0.11 -0.10 20.25
N LEU A 217 0.14 -0.93 21.29
CA LEU A 217 -1.04 -1.28 22.05
C LEU A 217 -1.07 -0.43 23.32
N SER A 218 -2.26 -0.10 23.81
CA SER A 218 -2.44 0.53 25.14
C SER A 218 -1.99 -0.39 26.27
N SER A 219 -2.13 -1.71 26.06
CA SER A 219 -1.69 -2.81 26.92
C SER A 219 -1.62 -4.06 26.06
N ILE A 220 -0.72 -4.99 26.38
CA ILE A 220 -0.75 -6.33 25.78
C ILE A 220 -2.04 -7.03 26.22
N LEU A 221 -2.71 -7.69 25.27
CA LEU A 221 -3.94 -8.42 25.54
C LEU A 221 -3.64 -9.67 26.38
N THR A 222 -4.27 -9.77 27.55
CA THR A 222 -4.14 -10.91 28.47
C THR A 222 -5.45 -11.15 29.21
N ASP A 223 -5.76 -12.42 29.48
CA ASP A 223 -6.91 -12.80 30.33
C ASP A 223 -6.60 -12.70 31.82
N ARG A 224 -5.33 -12.45 32.18
CA ARG A 224 -4.92 -12.31 33.58
C ARG A 224 -5.26 -10.91 34.08
N ALA A 225 -5.77 -10.84 35.31
CA ALA A 225 -5.99 -9.58 36.01
C ALA A 225 -4.66 -9.01 36.56
N GLU A 226 -3.69 -8.77 35.67
CA GLU A 226 -2.38 -8.19 35.98
C GLU A 226 -2.01 -7.11 34.96
N PRO A 227 -1.23 -6.09 35.34
CA PRO A 227 -0.72 -5.11 34.38
C PRO A 227 0.13 -5.79 33.30
N CYS A 228 -0.10 -5.45 32.04
CA CYS A 228 0.64 -6.02 30.91
C CYS A 228 1.09 -4.92 29.93
N GLU A 229 2.15 -4.21 30.31
CA GLU A 229 2.66 -3.04 29.57
C GLU A 229 3.13 -3.38 28.15
N ALA A 230 2.77 -2.54 27.18
CA ALA A 230 3.20 -2.65 25.79
C ALA A 230 4.35 -1.66 25.48
N LEU A 231 5.59 -2.07 25.79
CA LEU A 231 6.78 -1.19 25.73
C LEU A 231 7.55 -1.24 24.40
N LYS A 232 6.90 -1.71 23.33
CA LYS A 232 7.47 -1.81 21.98
C LYS A 232 6.40 -1.43 20.97
N ALA A 233 6.84 -0.97 19.81
CA ALA A 233 5.95 -0.48 18.77
C ALA A 233 6.45 -0.86 17.38
N THR A 234 5.52 -0.83 16.42
CA THR A 234 5.82 -0.76 15.00
C THR A 234 6.00 0.70 14.62
N VAL A 235 6.92 1.01 13.71
CA VAL A 235 7.18 2.39 13.24
C VAL A 235 7.10 2.43 11.73
N ALA A 236 6.46 3.46 11.20
CA ALA A 236 6.49 3.80 9.78
C ALA A 236 6.94 5.25 9.61
N TRP A 237 7.72 5.53 8.58
CA TRP A 237 8.20 6.88 8.29
C TRP A 237 8.42 7.04 6.79
N SER A 238 8.43 8.29 6.32
CA SER A 238 8.62 8.63 4.92
C SER A 238 9.60 9.79 4.74
N THR A 239 10.24 9.82 3.57
CA THR A 239 11.11 10.89 3.10
C THR A 239 10.90 11.12 1.61
N GLY A 240 11.17 12.34 1.14
CA GLY A 240 11.12 12.69 -0.29
C GLY A 240 9.98 13.63 -0.67
N LEU A 241 8.96 13.78 0.19
CA LEU A 241 7.91 14.78 0.07
C LEU A 241 8.24 16.01 0.93
N ARG A 242 7.82 17.19 0.48
CA ARG A 242 7.96 18.44 1.22
C ARG A 242 6.72 18.66 2.07
N ASP A 243 6.92 18.88 3.37
CA ASP A 243 5.87 19.21 4.35
C ASP A 243 4.57 18.38 4.23
N PRO A 244 4.64 17.04 4.17
CA PRO A 244 3.45 16.22 4.00
C PRO A 244 2.56 16.23 5.25
N GLN A 245 1.25 16.14 5.05
CA GLN A 245 0.31 15.82 6.13
C GLN A 245 0.39 14.31 6.42
N VAL A 246 0.29 13.92 7.70
CA VAL A 246 0.36 12.51 8.12
C VAL A 246 -1.01 12.06 8.65
N LEU A 247 -1.57 11.02 8.06
CA LEU A 247 -2.75 10.33 8.58
C LEU A 247 -2.35 9.00 9.21
N LEU A 248 -2.91 8.71 10.38
CA LEU A 248 -2.63 7.52 11.19
C LEU A 248 -3.74 6.46 11.07
N SER A 249 -4.82 6.80 10.37
CA SER A 249 -6.01 5.98 10.14
C SER A 249 -6.54 6.20 8.72
N GLU A 250 -7.59 5.45 8.36
CA GLU A 250 -8.29 5.63 7.08
C GLU A 250 -9.50 6.59 7.19
N ASP A 251 -9.72 7.23 8.35
CA ASP A 251 -10.95 8.00 8.64
C ASP A 251 -11.16 9.17 7.65
N GLN A 252 -10.09 9.73 7.09
CA GLN A 252 -10.14 10.85 6.12
C GLN A 252 -9.92 10.43 4.65
N VAL A 253 -9.82 9.13 4.34
CA VAL A 253 -9.57 8.67 2.96
C VAL A 253 -10.72 9.07 2.03
N GLU A 254 -11.97 8.88 2.43
CA GLU A 254 -13.14 9.26 1.61
C GLU A 254 -13.21 10.78 1.37
N ALA A 255 -12.87 11.58 2.39
CA ALA A 255 -12.75 13.03 2.27
C ALA A 255 -11.72 13.41 1.18
N PHE A 256 -10.53 12.81 1.22
CA PHE A 256 -9.52 13.02 0.18
C PHE A 256 -10.03 12.60 -1.21
N LEU A 257 -10.64 11.41 -1.35
CA LEU A 257 -11.14 10.91 -2.62
C LEU A 257 -12.22 11.81 -3.25
N SER A 258 -12.93 12.59 -2.43
CA SER A 258 -13.94 13.55 -2.87
C SER A 258 -13.40 14.98 -3.05
N GLY A 259 -12.09 15.19 -2.91
CA GLY A 259 -11.45 16.49 -3.09
C GLY A 259 -11.58 17.41 -1.86
N VAL A 260 -11.95 16.86 -0.71
CA VAL A 260 -11.96 17.60 0.56
C VAL A 260 -10.54 17.55 1.16
N PRO A 261 -9.99 18.69 1.61
CA PRO A 261 -8.70 18.72 2.29
C PRO A 261 -8.68 17.82 3.53
N VAL A 262 -7.53 17.23 3.82
CA VAL A 262 -7.29 16.40 5.02
C VAL A 262 -6.40 17.14 6.01
N GLU A 263 -6.51 16.77 7.28
CA GLU A 263 -5.68 17.32 8.36
C GLU A 263 -4.80 16.23 8.95
N SER A 264 -3.58 16.59 9.36
CA SER A 264 -2.68 15.67 10.06
C SER A 264 -3.30 15.14 11.35
N GLU A 265 -3.15 13.85 11.59
CA GLU A 265 -3.66 13.15 12.76
C GLU A 265 -2.54 13.04 13.80
N PRO A 266 -2.56 13.77 14.93
CA PRO A 266 -1.52 13.64 15.95
C PRO A 266 -1.62 12.29 16.68
N GLN A 267 -2.83 11.75 16.80
CA GLN A 267 -3.09 10.48 17.45
C GLN A 267 -4.37 9.85 16.88
N ALA A 268 -4.39 8.52 16.78
CA ALA A 268 -5.58 7.71 16.55
C ALA A 268 -5.66 6.58 17.58
N ARG A 269 -6.87 6.25 18.06
CA ARG A 269 -7.12 5.17 19.02
C ARG A 269 -8.33 4.36 18.58
N GLY A 270 -8.34 3.06 18.86
CA GLY A 270 -9.51 2.24 18.53
C GLY A 270 -9.66 1.97 17.03
N ARG A 271 -8.61 2.23 16.23
CA ARG A 271 -8.61 2.15 14.77
C ARG A 271 -7.52 1.19 14.28
N ARG A 272 -7.71 0.64 13.09
CA ARG A 272 -6.62 -0.01 12.36
C ARG A 272 -5.57 1.04 11.99
N GLY A 273 -4.31 0.76 12.28
CA GLY A 273 -3.23 1.69 11.99
C GLY A 273 -3.03 1.85 10.48
N ALA A 274 -3.01 3.08 10.00
CA ALA A 274 -2.55 3.44 8.67
C ALA A 274 -1.38 4.41 8.79
N PHE A 275 -0.49 4.44 7.81
CA PHE A 275 0.52 5.48 7.65
C PHE A 275 0.35 6.04 6.24
N LEU A 276 -0.43 7.10 6.11
CA LEU A 276 -0.67 7.76 4.83
C LEU A 276 -0.06 9.16 4.86
N VAL A 277 0.60 9.51 3.77
CA VAL A 277 1.16 10.85 3.56
C VAL A 277 0.38 11.55 2.47
N GLN A 278 -0.12 12.74 2.78
CA GLN A 278 -0.75 13.63 1.82
C GLN A 278 0.23 14.75 1.44
N SER A 279 0.34 15.03 0.15
CA SER A 279 1.18 16.10 -0.40
C SER A 279 0.65 16.57 -1.75
N ALA A 280 1.12 17.72 -2.22
CA ALA A 280 0.95 18.16 -3.59
C ALA A 280 2.31 18.22 -4.31
N VAL A 281 2.33 17.84 -5.59
CA VAL A 281 3.51 17.89 -6.48
C VAL A 281 3.17 18.46 -7.85
#